data_AF-A0A150GGD9-F1
#
_entry.id   AF-A0A150GGD9-F1
#
_cell.length_a   1.000
_cell.length_b   1.000
_cell.length_c   1.000
_cell.angle_alpha   90.00
_cell.angle_beta   90.00
_cell.angle_gamma   90.00
#
_symmetry.space_group_name_H-M   'P 1'
#
loop_
_entity.id
_entity.type
_entity.pdbx_description
1 polymer ?
#
loop_
_entity_poly.entity_id
_entity_poly.type
_entity_poly.pdbx_seq_one_letter_code
_entity_poly.pdbx_strand_id
1 'polypeptide(L)'
;MRLRDLAILEMLIGCDAEVFNDHQGCTCMSYAVMTDDAELVQLMLDAGADPWVDERRGGRTVLHETARNGHIEALRLLVRKAKQSDLDVADKNGDTPLMHAAYQGNVEAARILLDAGANSSRAALVKTLYSGSADMVKMLLDGAKLKPGGTDGMTALMMAAKGGHVEVVKDLLDAGADLYARDRNGMGALMMAAKGGHVEVVKVLLAAARADVNAADMNGMTALMMAAKGGHVEVVKVLLAARADVNAADMDGTTALTMAAKGGHVEVVKVLLAAAGANVNAADMNGTTALTMAAKGGHVEVVKVLLAAARADVNAADMDSKTPLMHAAQADCVEVVKELLEAGADARAADRRGRTAYDLTGSEEVKKLLLQDAGGGSGDVQASYDLEGQIASRSLPQRAADAVRKLSIAGRDASHRLLRHYRGGLRKMARKAQKKDTHGKQGSQ
;
A
#
# COMPACT_ATOMS: atom_id res chain seq x y z
N MET A 1 -46.31 -23.98 -3.10
CA MET A 1 -47.16 -24.56 -4.17
C MET A 1 -46.38 -24.47 -5.47
N ARG A 2 -46.22 -25.57 -6.21
CA ARG A 2 -45.72 -25.48 -7.59
C ARG A 2 -46.79 -24.73 -8.38
N LEU A 3 -46.47 -23.53 -8.89
CA LEU A 3 -47.32 -22.73 -9.77
C LEU A 3 -47.48 -23.43 -11.13
N ARG A 4 -48.13 -24.60 -11.16
CA ARG A 4 -48.37 -25.38 -12.39
C ARG A 4 -49.81 -25.29 -12.89
N ASP A 5 -50.70 -24.65 -12.13
CA ASP A 5 -52.08 -24.48 -12.57
C ASP A 5 -52.18 -23.20 -13.41
N LEU A 6 -51.88 -23.34 -14.71
CA LEU A 6 -52.01 -22.29 -15.73
C LEU A 6 -53.36 -21.55 -15.63
N ALA A 7 -54.45 -22.29 -15.35
CA ALA A 7 -55.80 -21.76 -15.22
C ALA A 7 -56.00 -20.84 -13.99
N ILE A 8 -55.30 -21.12 -12.89
CA ILE A 8 -55.35 -20.27 -11.69
C ILE A 8 -54.55 -18.98 -11.93
N LEU A 9 -53.46 -19.07 -12.69
CA LEU A 9 -52.63 -17.93 -13.08
C LEU A 9 -53.34 -17.04 -14.11
N GLU A 10 -54.00 -17.59 -15.13
CA GLU A 10 -54.86 -16.84 -16.06
C GLU A 10 -55.98 -16.08 -15.32
N MET A 11 -56.60 -16.71 -14.32
CA MET A 11 -57.59 -16.06 -13.45
C MET A 11 -57.00 -14.96 -12.55
N LEU A 12 -55.77 -15.13 -12.07
CA LEU A 12 -55.10 -14.17 -11.18
C LEU A 12 -54.50 -12.99 -11.93
N ILE A 13 -53.98 -13.21 -13.15
CA ILE A 13 -53.40 -12.14 -13.98
C ILE A 13 -54.52 -11.22 -14.53
N GLY A 14 -55.72 -11.74 -14.75
CA GLY A 14 -56.90 -10.93 -15.11
C GLY A 14 -57.40 -9.98 -14.00
N CYS A 15 -56.82 -10.02 -12.79
CA CYS A 15 -57.23 -9.24 -11.61
C CYS A 15 -56.22 -8.11 -11.23
N ASP A 16 -55.55 -7.49 -12.20
CA ASP A 16 -54.37 -6.62 -12.01
C ASP A 16 -53.14 -7.40 -11.52
N ALA A 17 -52.30 -7.80 -12.47
CA ALA A 17 -51.01 -8.47 -12.26
C ALA A 17 -50.03 -7.70 -11.35
N GLU A 18 -50.31 -6.41 -11.10
CA GLU A 18 -49.48 -5.49 -10.31
C GLU A 18 -49.59 -5.70 -8.79
N VAL A 19 -50.52 -6.54 -8.31
CA VAL A 19 -50.95 -6.53 -6.89
C VAL A 19 -50.18 -7.50 -5.97
N PHE A 20 -49.38 -8.41 -6.50
CA PHE A 20 -48.69 -9.43 -5.68
C PHE A 20 -47.22 -9.11 -5.42
N ASN A 21 -46.98 -8.08 -4.60
CA ASN A 21 -45.67 -7.84 -4.00
C ASN A 21 -45.62 -8.53 -2.64
N ASP A 22 -44.64 -9.42 -2.44
CA ASP A 22 -44.37 -9.98 -1.11
C ASP A 22 -43.76 -8.91 -0.17
N HIS A 23 -43.51 -9.25 1.11
CA HIS A 23 -42.89 -8.34 2.08
C HIS A 23 -41.47 -7.86 1.68
N GLN A 24 -40.88 -8.46 0.63
CA GLN A 24 -39.59 -8.08 0.05
C GLN A 24 -39.74 -7.26 -1.24
N GLY A 25 -40.96 -7.09 -1.77
CA GLY A 25 -41.24 -6.35 -3.00
C GLY A 25 -40.96 -7.14 -4.28
N CYS A 26 -41.09 -8.47 -4.26
CA CYS A 26 -40.93 -9.35 -5.42
C CYS A 26 -42.28 -9.61 -6.11
N THR A 27 -42.37 -9.39 -7.43
CA THR A 27 -43.60 -9.64 -8.22
C THR A 27 -43.74 -11.11 -8.63
N CYS A 28 -44.91 -11.53 -9.13
CA CYS A 28 -45.07 -12.85 -9.74
C CYS A 28 -44.07 -13.11 -10.90
N MET A 29 -43.73 -12.08 -11.67
CA MET A 29 -42.76 -12.21 -12.76
C MET A 29 -41.35 -12.43 -12.24
N SER A 30 -40.98 -11.82 -11.10
CA SER A 30 -39.71 -12.10 -10.42
C SER A 30 -39.56 -13.57 -10.04
N TYR A 31 -40.64 -14.20 -9.57
CA TYR A 31 -40.63 -15.61 -9.18
C TYR A 31 -40.50 -16.49 -10.41
N ALA A 32 -41.21 -16.18 -11.49
CA ALA A 32 -41.09 -16.90 -12.76
C ALA A 32 -39.66 -16.84 -13.30
N VAL A 33 -39.03 -15.66 -13.24
CA VAL A 33 -37.61 -15.48 -13.60
C VAL A 33 -36.70 -16.26 -12.66
N MET A 34 -36.88 -16.20 -11.34
CA MET A 34 -36.03 -16.95 -10.39
C MET A 34 -36.10 -18.46 -10.59
N THR A 35 -37.23 -18.99 -11.06
CA THR A 35 -37.40 -20.42 -11.35
C THR A 35 -36.99 -20.82 -12.77
N ASP A 36 -36.47 -19.88 -13.58
CA ASP A 36 -36.12 -20.07 -14.99
C ASP A 36 -37.29 -20.61 -15.84
N ASP A 37 -38.51 -20.14 -15.56
CA ASP A 37 -39.73 -20.56 -16.24
C ASP A 37 -40.10 -19.56 -17.34
N ALA A 38 -39.47 -19.70 -18.51
CA ALA A 38 -39.67 -18.79 -19.65
C ALA A 38 -41.09 -18.85 -20.23
N GLU A 39 -41.78 -20.00 -20.14
CA GLU A 39 -43.18 -20.14 -20.58
C GLU A 39 -44.11 -19.31 -19.69
N LEU A 40 -43.88 -19.36 -18.37
CA LEU A 40 -44.63 -18.54 -17.42
C LEU A 40 -44.35 -17.04 -17.61
N VAL A 41 -43.10 -16.66 -17.91
CA VAL A 41 -42.76 -15.27 -18.26
C VAL A 41 -43.51 -14.82 -19.52
N GLN A 42 -43.53 -15.64 -20.57
CA GLN A 42 -44.26 -15.34 -21.81
C GLN A 42 -45.76 -15.16 -21.56
N LEU A 43 -46.38 -16.07 -20.80
CA LEU A 43 -47.79 -16.01 -20.45
C LEU A 43 -48.14 -14.72 -19.70
N MET A 44 -47.31 -14.32 -18.74
CA MET A 44 -47.49 -13.07 -18.00
C MET A 44 -47.37 -11.83 -18.90
N LEU A 45 -46.42 -11.84 -19.84
CA LEU A 45 -46.26 -10.74 -20.81
C LEU A 45 -47.45 -10.65 -21.78
N ASP A 46 -47.97 -11.78 -22.26
CA ASP A 46 -49.13 -11.82 -23.15
C ASP A 46 -50.41 -11.34 -22.46
N ALA A 47 -50.48 -11.56 -21.14
CA ALA A 47 -51.57 -11.08 -20.30
C ALA A 47 -51.37 -9.61 -19.82
N GLY A 48 -50.32 -8.93 -20.28
CA GLY A 48 -50.13 -7.49 -20.09
C GLY A 48 -49.38 -7.07 -18.81
N ALA A 49 -48.71 -7.98 -18.12
CA ALA A 49 -47.89 -7.64 -16.96
C ALA A 49 -46.71 -6.72 -17.35
N ASP A 50 -46.46 -5.67 -16.55
CA ASP A 50 -45.30 -4.79 -16.74
C ASP A 50 -44.03 -5.43 -16.16
N PRO A 51 -43.01 -5.74 -16.99
CA PRO A 51 -41.76 -6.32 -16.51
C PRO A 51 -40.81 -5.30 -15.86
N TRP A 52 -41.09 -3.99 -15.96
CA TRP A 52 -40.13 -2.95 -15.56
C TRP A 52 -40.34 -2.42 -14.14
N VAL A 53 -41.22 -3.07 -13.37
CA VAL A 53 -41.45 -2.74 -11.97
C VAL A 53 -40.11 -2.83 -11.20
N ASP A 54 -39.79 -1.79 -10.43
CA ASP A 54 -38.60 -1.79 -9.58
C ASP A 54 -38.79 -2.77 -8.42
N GLU A 55 -38.03 -3.86 -8.42
CA GLU A 55 -38.16 -4.91 -7.42
C GLU A 55 -37.08 -4.82 -6.34
N ARG A 56 -37.50 -5.20 -5.14
CA ARG A 56 -36.69 -5.28 -3.93
C ARG A 56 -36.24 -3.92 -3.38
N ARG A 57 -35.81 -3.93 -2.11
CA ARG A 57 -35.13 -2.79 -1.47
C ARG A 57 -33.83 -2.35 -2.18
N GLY A 58 -33.42 -2.99 -3.27
CA GLY A 58 -32.16 -2.81 -3.97
C GLY A 58 -32.22 -2.10 -5.34
N GLY A 59 -33.40 -1.80 -5.89
CA GLY A 59 -33.48 -1.10 -7.18
C GLY A 59 -33.38 -2.02 -8.41
N ARG A 60 -33.63 -3.34 -8.28
CA ARG A 60 -33.30 -4.32 -9.32
C ARG A 60 -34.55 -4.76 -10.06
N THR A 61 -34.56 -4.60 -11.37
CA THR A 61 -35.61 -5.12 -12.27
C THR A 61 -35.41 -6.61 -12.59
N VAL A 62 -36.44 -7.27 -13.11
CA VAL A 62 -36.35 -8.66 -13.62
C VAL A 62 -35.32 -8.82 -14.74
N LEU A 63 -34.99 -7.74 -15.46
CA LEU A 63 -33.93 -7.73 -16.47
C LEU A 63 -32.53 -7.88 -15.85
N HIS A 64 -32.31 -7.30 -14.67
CA HIS A 64 -31.07 -7.53 -13.92
C HIS A 64 -30.93 -9.00 -13.52
N GLU A 65 -32.01 -9.60 -12.99
CA GLU A 65 -31.97 -10.97 -12.47
C GLU A 65 -31.81 -12.00 -13.59
N THR A 66 -32.53 -11.84 -14.71
CA THR A 66 -32.36 -12.70 -15.90
C THR A 66 -30.95 -12.60 -16.48
N ALA A 67 -30.39 -11.39 -16.59
CA ALA A 67 -29.02 -11.17 -17.07
C ALA A 67 -27.97 -11.76 -16.11
N ARG A 68 -28.16 -11.57 -14.80
CA ARG A 68 -27.30 -12.11 -13.73
C ARG A 68 -27.28 -13.62 -13.68
N ASN A 69 -28.43 -14.27 -13.88
CA ASN A 69 -28.53 -15.73 -13.74
C ASN A 69 -28.38 -16.46 -15.08
N GLY A 70 -28.34 -15.72 -16.19
CA GLY A 70 -28.14 -16.30 -17.52
C GLY A 70 -29.38 -17.00 -18.05
N HIS A 71 -30.57 -16.54 -17.66
CA HIS A 71 -31.86 -17.11 -18.09
C HIS A 71 -32.17 -16.62 -19.51
N ILE A 72 -31.56 -17.26 -20.51
CA ILE A 72 -31.46 -16.76 -21.88
C ILE A 72 -32.83 -16.57 -22.55
N GLU A 73 -33.73 -17.53 -22.41
CA GLU A 73 -35.05 -17.45 -23.07
C GLU A 73 -35.90 -16.34 -22.46
N ALA A 74 -35.99 -16.27 -21.13
CA ALA A 74 -36.66 -15.16 -20.44
C ALA A 74 -36.04 -13.80 -20.82
N LEU A 75 -34.71 -13.71 -20.89
CA LEU A 75 -34.00 -12.50 -21.31
C LEU A 75 -34.37 -12.07 -22.74
N ARG A 76 -34.42 -13.01 -23.69
CA ARG A 76 -34.84 -12.71 -25.08
C ARG A 76 -36.26 -12.16 -25.14
N LEU A 77 -37.17 -12.70 -24.34
CA LEU A 77 -38.56 -12.22 -24.28
C LEU A 77 -38.64 -10.79 -23.74
N LEU A 78 -37.95 -10.51 -22.64
CA LEU A 78 -37.92 -9.20 -22.01
C LEU A 78 -37.29 -8.14 -22.92
N VAL A 79 -36.16 -8.46 -23.54
CA VAL A 79 -35.42 -7.54 -24.43
C VAL A 79 -36.24 -7.15 -25.66
N ARG A 80 -37.08 -8.04 -26.21
CA ARG A 80 -38.00 -7.70 -27.33
C ARG A 80 -39.05 -6.65 -26.96
N LYS A 81 -39.37 -6.51 -25.68
CA LYS A 81 -40.35 -5.54 -25.16
C LYS A 81 -39.68 -4.29 -24.56
N ALA A 82 -38.36 -4.32 -24.38
CA ALA A 82 -37.59 -3.26 -23.76
C ALA A 82 -37.46 -2.04 -24.66
N LYS A 83 -37.55 -0.84 -24.06
CA LYS A 83 -37.05 0.39 -24.66
C LYS A 83 -35.60 0.60 -24.23
N GLN A 84 -34.91 1.52 -24.90
CA GLN A 84 -33.51 1.83 -24.58
C GLN A 84 -33.29 2.22 -23.10
N SER A 85 -34.24 2.96 -22.51
CA SER A 85 -34.19 3.34 -21.08
C SER A 85 -34.15 2.14 -20.14
N ASP A 86 -34.72 1.01 -20.57
CA ASP A 86 -34.95 -0.15 -19.73
C ASP A 86 -33.74 -1.09 -19.76
N LEU A 87 -32.98 -1.09 -20.87
CA LEU A 87 -31.73 -1.85 -21.02
C LEU A 87 -30.59 -1.32 -20.13
N ASP A 88 -30.62 -0.02 -19.85
CA ASP A 88 -29.58 0.70 -19.10
C ASP A 88 -30.06 1.20 -17.74
N VAL A 89 -31.20 0.68 -17.25
CA VAL A 89 -31.70 1.00 -15.91
C VAL A 89 -30.67 0.57 -14.87
N ALA A 90 -30.32 1.46 -13.95
CA ALA A 90 -29.30 1.21 -12.94
C ALA A 90 -29.94 0.86 -11.60
N ASP A 91 -29.42 -0.17 -10.94
CA ASP A 91 -29.81 -0.49 -9.55
C ASP A 91 -29.26 0.55 -8.55
N LYS A 92 -29.55 0.38 -7.25
CA LYS A 92 -29.07 1.33 -6.22
C LYS A 92 -27.55 1.44 -6.11
N ASN A 93 -26.79 0.47 -6.65
CA ASN A 93 -25.34 0.51 -6.71
C ASN A 93 -24.83 1.17 -8.02
N GLY A 94 -25.73 1.54 -8.93
CA GLY A 94 -25.39 2.05 -10.24
C GLY A 94 -25.10 0.95 -11.27
N ASP A 95 -25.38 -0.33 -10.95
CA ASP A 95 -25.10 -1.45 -11.86
C ASP A 95 -26.27 -1.67 -12.82
N THR A 96 -25.99 -1.76 -14.12
CA THR A 96 -27.01 -2.08 -15.16
C THR A 96 -27.14 -3.58 -15.38
N PRO A 97 -28.19 -4.08 -16.09
CA PRO A 97 -28.31 -5.51 -16.43
C PRO A 97 -27.07 -6.09 -17.10
N LEU A 98 -26.44 -5.32 -18.01
CA LEU A 98 -25.19 -5.73 -18.67
C LEU A 98 -24.05 -5.89 -17.66
N MET A 99 -23.97 -5.04 -16.63
CA MET A 99 -22.98 -5.16 -15.56
C MET A 99 -23.19 -6.42 -14.71
N HIS A 100 -24.43 -6.83 -14.46
CA HIS A 100 -24.73 -8.08 -13.74
C HIS A 100 -24.39 -9.32 -14.58
N ALA A 101 -24.69 -9.30 -15.89
CA ALA A 101 -24.24 -10.37 -16.80
C ALA A 101 -22.70 -10.46 -16.84
N ALA A 102 -22.02 -9.32 -16.95
CA ALA A 102 -20.56 -9.23 -16.92
C ALA A 102 -19.96 -9.73 -15.59
N TYR A 103 -20.57 -9.36 -14.46
CA TYR A 103 -20.14 -9.79 -13.12
C TYR A 103 -20.20 -11.31 -12.94
N GLN A 104 -21.23 -11.94 -13.48
CA GLN A 104 -21.43 -13.40 -13.39
C GLN A 104 -20.75 -14.17 -14.54
N GLY A 105 -20.27 -13.47 -15.56
CA GLY A 105 -19.62 -14.09 -16.72
C GLY A 105 -20.58 -14.69 -17.74
N ASN A 106 -21.85 -14.26 -17.77
CA ASN A 106 -22.88 -14.79 -18.67
C ASN A 106 -22.75 -14.19 -20.08
N VAL A 107 -21.81 -14.72 -20.86
CA VAL A 107 -21.43 -14.20 -22.19
C VAL A 107 -22.63 -14.06 -23.13
N GLU A 108 -23.50 -15.06 -23.18
CA GLU A 108 -24.67 -15.02 -24.07
C GLU A 108 -25.72 -13.99 -23.61
N ALA A 109 -25.91 -13.81 -22.30
CA ALA A 109 -26.80 -12.79 -21.79
C ALA A 109 -26.29 -11.38 -22.13
N ALA A 110 -24.98 -11.14 -21.98
CA ALA A 110 -24.36 -9.88 -22.38
C ALA A 110 -24.47 -9.64 -23.90
N ARG A 111 -24.29 -10.68 -24.72
CA ARG A 111 -24.48 -10.59 -26.19
C ARG A 111 -25.87 -10.08 -26.54
N ILE A 112 -26.89 -10.69 -25.98
CA ILE A 112 -28.30 -10.33 -26.24
C ILE A 112 -28.56 -8.88 -25.83
N LEU A 113 -28.02 -8.45 -24.69
CA LEU A 113 -28.16 -7.06 -24.23
C LEU A 113 -27.45 -6.07 -25.17
N LEU A 114 -26.23 -6.38 -25.61
CA LEU A 114 -25.47 -5.55 -26.54
C LEU A 114 -26.13 -5.47 -27.93
N ASP A 115 -26.60 -6.60 -28.46
CA ASP A 115 -27.31 -6.67 -29.74
C ASP A 115 -28.62 -5.86 -29.71
N ALA A 116 -29.24 -5.75 -28.53
CA ALA A 116 -30.41 -4.92 -28.29
C ALA A 116 -30.09 -3.43 -28.08
N GLY A 117 -28.82 -3.07 -28.01
CA GLY A 117 -28.36 -1.68 -27.89
C GLY A 117 -28.01 -1.25 -26.47
N ALA A 118 -27.89 -2.16 -25.49
CA ALA A 118 -27.43 -1.79 -24.14
C ALA A 118 -26.06 -1.09 -24.19
N ASN A 119 -25.87 -0.05 -23.38
CA ASN A 119 -24.65 0.73 -23.40
C ASN A 119 -23.49 -0.08 -22.80
N SER A 120 -22.58 -0.51 -23.66
CA SER A 120 -21.31 -1.08 -23.22
C SER A 120 -20.48 0.01 -22.53
N SER A 121 -20.42 -0.07 -21.21
CA SER A 121 -19.69 0.87 -20.39
C SER A 121 -18.39 0.26 -19.91
N ARG A 122 -17.43 1.14 -19.60
CA ARG A 122 -16.22 0.74 -18.89
C ARG A 122 -16.54 0.01 -17.58
N ALA A 123 -17.62 0.40 -16.89
CA ALA A 123 -18.06 -0.24 -15.67
C ALA A 123 -18.51 -1.70 -15.91
N ALA A 124 -19.16 -2.00 -17.04
CA ALA A 124 -19.43 -3.39 -17.44
C ALA A 124 -18.14 -4.17 -17.68
N LEU A 125 -17.16 -3.57 -18.37
CA LEU A 125 -15.84 -4.21 -18.57
C LEU A 125 -15.13 -4.48 -17.24
N VAL A 126 -15.24 -3.60 -16.25
CA VAL A 126 -14.69 -3.84 -14.90
C VAL A 126 -15.34 -5.04 -14.21
N LYS A 127 -16.65 -5.25 -14.41
CA LYS A 127 -17.37 -6.34 -13.78
C LYS A 127 -16.90 -7.72 -14.27
N THR A 128 -16.41 -7.80 -15.51
CA THR A 128 -15.83 -9.04 -16.07
C THR A 128 -14.63 -9.57 -15.29
N LEU A 129 -13.95 -8.73 -14.53
CA LEU A 129 -12.82 -9.13 -13.71
C LEU A 129 -13.27 -9.99 -12.53
N TYR A 130 -14.49 -9.81 -12.04
CA TYR A 130 -15.04 -10.66 -10.98
C TYR A 130 -15.35 -12.08 -11.48
N SER A 131 -15.79 -12.20 -12.74
CA SER A 131 -16.03 -13.51 -13.37
C SER A 131 -14.76 -14.13 -13.97
N GLY A 132 -13.75 -13.32 -14.28
CA GLY A 132 -12.55 -13.77 -15.00
C GLY A 132 -12.84 -14.22 -16.44
N SER A 133 -14.00 -13.87 -17.01
CA SER A 133 -14.44 -14.36 -18.32
C SER A 133 -13.76 -13.62 -19.46
N ALA A 134 -12.83 -14.30 -20.13
CA ALA A 134 -12.10 -13.82 -21.30
C ALA A 134 -13.04 -13.49 -22.49
N ASP A 135 -13.97 -14.39 -22.78
CA ASP A 135 -14.97 -14.21 -23.84
C ASP A 135 -15.86 -12.98 -23.60
N MET A 136 -16.22 -12.71 -22.35
CA MET A 136 -16.99 -11.51 -21.97
C MET A 136 -16.18 -10.24 -22.21
N VAL A 137 -14.89 -10.25 -21.86
CA VAL A 137 -13.99 -9.12 -22.10
C VAL A 137 -13.89 -8.83 -23.59
N LYS A 138 -13.64 -9.84 -24.41
CA LYS A 138 -13.54 -9.69 -25.87
C LYS A 138 -14.81 -9.08 -26.45
N MET A 139 -15.97 -9.62 -26.07
CA MET A 139 -17.27 -9.13 -26.52
C MET A 139 -17.52 -7.66 -26.14
N LEU A 140 -17.21 -7.28 -24.91
CA LEU A 140 -17.38 -5.89 -24.45
C LEU A 140 -16.38 -4.95 -25.10
N LEU A 141 -15.17 -5.40 -25.46
CA LEU A 141 -14.20 -4.58 -26.20
C LEU A 141 -14.59 -4.39 -27.67
N ASP A 142 -15.02 -5.47 -28.34
CA ASP A 142 -15.46 -5.42 -29.75
C ASP A 142 -16.73 -4.55 -29.90
N GLY A 143 -17.64 -4.62 -28.95
CA GLY A 143 -18.88 -3.84 -28.94
C GLY A 143 -18.72 -2.38 -28.46
N ALA A 144 -17.64 -2.06 -27.74
CA ALA A 144 -17.51 -0.76 -27.10
C ALA A 144 -16.43 0.10 -27.74
N LYS A 145 -16.85 1.25 -28.27
CA LYS A 145 -15.98 2.39 -28.58
C LYS A 145 -15.45 3.03 -27.29
N LEU A 146 -14.81 2.26 -26.40
CA LEU A 146 -14.30 2.76 -25.13
C LEU A 146 -13.06 3.61 -25.37
N LYS A 147 -13.24 4.93 -25.29
CA LYS A 147 -12.11 5.83 -25.11
C LYS A 147 -11.45 5.57 -23.74
N PRO A 148 -10.11 5.49 -23.67
CA PRO A 148 -9.41 5.33 -22.41
C PRO A 148 -9.55 6.61 -21.58
N GLY A 149 -10.31 6.55 -20.48
CA GLY A 149 -10.47 7.70 -19.58
C GLY A 149 -11.48 7.46 -18.46
N GLY A 150 -11.16 6.56 -17.52
CA GLY A 150 -11.85 6.53 -16.22
C GLY A 150 -11.27 7.59 -15.29
N THR A 151 -12.01 7.98 -14.25
CA THR A 151 -11.65 9.06 -13.32
C THR A 151 -10.23 8.92 -12.78
N ASP A 152 -9.70 7.71 -12.55
CA ASP A 152 -8.35 7.52 -11.97
C ASP A 152 -7.24 7.10 -12.96
N GLY A 153 -7.47 7.18 -14.27
CA GLY A 153 -6.46 6.80 -15.28
C GLY A 153 -6.18 5.30 -15.38
N MET A 154 -6.84 4.46 -14.56
CA MET A 154 -6.73 3.01 -14.63
C MET A 154 -7.15 2.51 -16.03
N THR A 155 -6.67 1.37 -16.51
CA THR A 155 -7.11 0.73 -17.78
C THR A 155 -7.62 -0.69 -17.56
N ALA A 156 -8.33 -1.26 -18.53
CA ALA A 156 -8.77 -2.66 -18.45
C ALA A 156 -7.58 -3.62 -18.23
N LEU A 157 -6.48 -3.40 -18.94
CA LEU A 157 -5.25 -4.15 -18.80
C LEU A 157 -4.67 -4.06 -17.38
N MET A 158 -4.63 -2.86 -16.78
CA MET A 158 -4.16 -2.71 -15.39
C MET A 158 -5.04 -3.45 -14.39
N MET A 159 -6.35 -3.46 -14.60
CA MET A 159 -7.28 -4.10 -13.69
C MET A 159 -7.24 -5.62 -13.83
N ALA A 160 -7.15 -6.14 -15.06
CA ALA A 160 -6.88 -7.54 -15.35
C ALA A 160 -5.55 -8.00 -14.72
N ALA A 161 -4.51 -7.17 -14.85
CA ALA A 161 -3.23 -7.44 -14.26
C ALA A 161 -3.25 -7.44 -12.72
N LYS A 162 -4.01 -6.52 -12.10
CA LYS A 162 -4.25 -6.47 -10.65
C LYS A 162 -5.00 -7.71 -10.15
N GLY A 163 -5.96 -8.21 -10.93
CA GLY A 163 -6.78 -9.38 -10.61
C GLY A 163 -6.13 -10.73 -10.93
N GLY A 164 -5.03 -10.74 -11.68
CA GLY A 164 -4.34 -11.98 -12.05
C GLY A 164 -4.98 -12.75 -13.20
N HIS A 165 -5.83 -12.12 -14.00
CA HIS A 165 -6.57 -12.79 -15.07
C HIS A 165 -5.72 -12.95 -16.33
N VAL A 166 -4.97 -14.06 -16.42
CA VAL A 166 -3.99 -14.31 -17.48
C VAL A 166 -4.59 -14.25 -18.89
N GLU A 167 -5.69 -14.96 -19.14
CA GLU A 167 -6.30 -15.01 -20.48
C GLU A 167 -6.87 -13.65 -20.90
N VAL A 168 -7.51 -12.94 -19.96
CA VAL A 168 -7.97 -11.57 -20.18
C VAL A 168 -6.82 -10.63 -20.53
N VAL A 169 -5.66 -10.78 -19.89
CA VAL A 169 -4.46 -9.97 -20.20
C VAL A 169 -3.96 -10.26 -21.61
N LYS A 170 -3.89 -11.54 -22.03
CA LYS A 170 -3.48 -11.90 -23.40
C LYS A 170 -4.42 -11.31 -24.43
N ASP A 171 -5.73 -11.51 -24.26
CA ASP A 171 -6.75 -10.99 -25.18
C ASP A 171 -6.70 -9.45 -25.30
N LEU A 172 -6.51 -8.76 -24.18
CA LEU A 172 -6.36 -7.30 -24.18
C LEU A 172 -5.11 -6.85 -24.94
N LEU A 173 -3.99 -7.55 -24.81
CA LEU A 173 -2.77 -7.24 -25.55
C LEU A 173 -2.93 -7.51 -27.06
N ASP A 174 -3.57 -8.63 -27.42
CA ASP A 174 -3.87 -8.97 -28.82
C ASP A 174 -4.83 -7.96 -29.46
N ALA A 175 -5.78 -7.41 -28.67
CA ALA A 175 -6.66 -6.32 -29.07
C ALA A 175 -5.97 -4.94 -29.13
N GLY A 176 -4.67 -4.84 -28.84
CA GLY A 176 -3.91 -3.61 -28.92
C GLY A 176 -4.06 -2.68 -27.71
N ALA A 177 -4.39 -3.21 -26.53
CA ALA A 177 -4.42 -2.41 -25.31
C ALA A 177 -3.07 -1.73 -25.04
N ASP A 178 -3.13 -0.48 -24.59
CA ASP A 178 -1.94 0.30 -24.28
C ASP A 178 -1.23 -0.23 -23.01
N LEU A 179 -0.11 -0.92 -23.23
CA LEU A 179 0.79 -1.43 -22.20
C LEU A 179 1.51 -0.31 -21.41
N TYR A 180 1.65 0.86 -22.02
CA TYR A 180 2.36 2.02 -21.45
C TYR A 180 1.46 2.95 -20.67
N ALA A 181 0.14 2.73 -20.72
CA ALA A 181 -0.79 3.48 -19.91
C ALA A 181 -0.37 3.48 -18.44
N ARG A 182 -0.63 4.59 -17.75
CA ARG A 182 -0.36 4.79 -16.33
C ARG A 182 -1.60 5.36 -15.64
N ASP A 183 -1.84 4.89 -14.41
CA ASP A 183 -2.88 5.47 -13.56
C ASP A 183 -2.43 6.83 -12.97
N ARG A 184 -3.29 7.46 -12.16
CA ARG A 184 -2.99 8.73 -11.47
C ARG A 184 -1.74 8.71 -10.58
N ASN A 185 -1.28 7.54 -10.14
CA ASN A 185 -0.08 7.39 -9.33
C ASN A 185 1.14 7.02 -10.17
N GLY A 186 1.01 6.95 -11.49
CA GLY A 186 2.08 6.49 -12.36
C GLY A 186 2.22 4.96 -12.42
N MET A 187 1.24 4.19 -11.96
CA MET A 187 1.33 2.73 -11.97
C MET A 187 0.88 2.14 -13.31
N GLY A 188 1.66 1.19 -13.84
CA GLY A 188 1.34 0.40 -15.03
C GLY A 188 0.83 -1.02 -14.71
N ALA A 189 0.44 -1.77 -15.75
CA ALA A 189 -0.05 -3.15 -15.60
C ALA A 189 0.98 -4.08 -14.96
N LEU A 190 2.27 -3.97 -15.35
CA LEU A 190 3.35 -4.80 -14.78
C LEU A 190 3.50 -4.60 -13.27
N MET A 191 3.42 -3.35 -12.80
CA MET A 191 3.48 -3.05 -11.36
C MET A 191 2.29 -3.61 -10.60
N MET A 192 1.09 -3.54 -11.18
CA MET A 192 -0.12 -4.10 -10.58
C MET A 192 -0.03 -5.63 -10.44
N ALA A 193 0.44 -6.31 -11.49
CA ALA A 193 0.67 -7.76 -11.46
C ALA A 193 1.75 -8.14 -10.44
N ALA A 194 2.86 -7.39 -10.40
CA ALA A 194 3.95 -7.64 -9.47
C ALA A 194 3.54 -7.42 -8.00
N LYS A 195 2.76 -6.36 -7.73
CA LYS A 195 2.17 -6.11 -6.40
C LYS A 195 1.21 -7.21 -5.96
N GLY A 196 0.45 -7.77 -6.91
CA GLY A 196 -0.50 -8.88 -6.67
C GLY A 196 0.15 -10.27 -6.59
N GLY A 197 1.43 -10.41 -6.95
CA GLY A 197 2.12 -11.70 -6.98
C GLY A 197 1.79 -12.59 -8.18
N HIS A 198 1.19 -12.03 -9.24
CA HIS A 198 0.65 -12.79 -10.37
C HIS A 198 1.73 -13.16 -11.40
N VAL A 199 2.46 -14.25 -11.12
CA VAL A 199 3.63 -14.69 -11.92
C VAL A 199 3.33 -14.82 -13.42
N GLU A 200 2.26 -15.50 -13.79
CA GLU A 200 1.96 -15.74 -15.21
C GLU A 200 1.56 -14.46 -15.94
N VAL A 201 0.83 -13.55 -15.27
CA VAL A 201 0.56 -12.22 -15.83
C VAL A 201 1.85 -11.44 -16.03
N VAL A 202 2.77 -11.46 -15.06
CA VAL A 202 4.08 -10.80 -15.17
C VAL A 202 4.86 -11.35 -16.37
N LYS A 203 4.90 -12.67 -16.56
CA LYS A 203 5.55 -13.30 -17.73
C LYS A 203 4.91 -12.86 -19.05
N VAL A 204 3.58 -12.87 -19.14
CA VAL A 204 2.86 -12.41 -20.35
C VAL A 204 3.18 -10.95 -20.67
N LEU A 205 3.12 -10.07 -19.66
CA LEU A 205 3.40 -8.64 -19.85
C LEU A 205 4.85 -8.38 -20.27
N LEU A 206 5.83 -9.13 -19.74
CA LEU A 206 7.23 -9.01 -20.14
C LEU A 206 7.51 -9.59 -21.53
N ALA A 207 6.81 -10.68 -21.91
CA ALA A 207 6.94 -11.30 -23.22
C ALA A 207 6.35 -10.44 -24.35
N ALA A 208 5.32 -9.62 -24.04
CA ALA A 208 4.87 -8.57 -24.93
C ALA A 208 5.99 -7.51 -25.02
N ALA A 209 6.87 -7.66 -26.04
CA ALA A 209 8.23 -7.13 -26.26
C ALA A 209 8.53 -5.61 -26.04
N ARG A 210 7.89 -4.99 -25.06
CA ARG A 210 7.69 -3.55 -24.90
C ARG A 210 7.45 -3.11 -23.45
N ALA A 211 7.21 -4.02 -22.50
CA ALA A 211 7.12 -3.61 -21.10
C ALA A 211 8.48 -3.14 -20.60
N ASP A 212 8.58 -1.88 -20.23
CA ASP A 212 9.72 -1.36 -19.48
C ASP A 212 9.69 -1.95 -18.05
N VAL A 213 10.56 -2.92 -17.80
CA VAL A 213 10.71 -3.62 -16.51
C VAL A 213 11.13 -2.66 -15.39
N ASN A 214 11.78 -1.56 -15.75
CA ASN A 214 12.31 -0.54 -14.83
C ASN A 214 11.43 0.71 -14.76
N ALA A 215 10.25 0.69 -15.38
CA ALA A 215 9.29 1.75 -15.20
C ALA A 215 9.03 1.96 -13.70
N ALA A 216 8.94 3.22 -13.31
CA ALA A 216 8.71 3.65 -11.94
C ALA A 216 7.42 4.48 -11.84
N ASP A 217 6.73 4.36 -10.71
CA ASP A 217 5.56 5.18 -10.41
C ASP A 217 5.96 6.59 -9.96
N MET A 218 4.99 7.44 -9.58
CA MET A 218 5.26 8.81 -9.16
C MET A 218 6.13 8.92 -7.90
N ASN A 219 6.28 7.86 -7.11
CA ASN A 219 7.16 7.82 -5.94
C ASN A 219 8.49 7.12 -6.26
N GLY A 220 8.76 6.76 -7.51
CA GLY A 220 9.94 5.99 -7.89
C GLY A 220 9.82 4.48 -7.66
N MET A 221 8.64 3.96 -7.31
CA MET A 221 8.48 2.52 -7.05
C MET A 221 8.47 1.71 -8.34
N THR A 222 9.30 0.67 -8.42
CA THR A 222 9.34 -0.27 -9.55
C THR A 222 8.52 -1.53 -9.28
N ALA A 223 8.29 -2.33 -10.34
CA ALA A 223 7.66 -3.65 -10.19
C ALA A 223 8.47 -4.58 -9.26
N LEU A 224 9.81 -4.52 -9.31
CA LEU A 224 10.69 -5.32 -8.45
C LEU A 224 10.52 -4.96 -6.98
N MET A 225 10.44 -3.66 -6.64
CA MET A 225 10.17 -3.21 -5.27
C MET A 225 8.80 -3.67 -4.77
N MET A 226 7.76 -3.58 -5.60
CA MET A 226 6.41 -4.02 -5.25
C MET A 226 6.36 -5.53 -4.96
N ALA A 227 7.02 -6.33 -5.81
CA ALA A 227 7.14 -7.77 -5.61
C ALA A 227 7.92 -8.10 -4.33
N ALA A 228 9.04 -7.40 -4.10
CA ALA A 228 9.88 -7.60 -2.93
C ALA A 228 9.18 -7.23 -1.62
N LYS A 229 8.44 -6.12 -1.60
CA LYS A 229 7.59 -5.71 -0.47
C LYS A 229 6.50 -6.73 -0.17
N GLY A 230 5.93 -7.35 -1.21
CA GLY A 230 4.89 -8.39 -1.09
C GLY A 230 5.42 -9.79 -0.75
N GLY A 231 6.74 -10.02 -0.78
CA GLY A 231 7.33 -11.34 -0.53
C GLY A 231 7.19 -12.31 -1.72
N HIS A 232 6.92 -11.80 -2.93
CA HIS A 232 6.59 -12.62 -4.10
C HIS A 232 7.85 -13.16 -4.79
N VAL A 233 8.45 -14.22 -4.24
CA VAL A 233 9.74 -14.80 -4.69
C VAL A 233 9.79 -15.08 -6.19
N GLU A 234 8.79 -15.77 -6.74
CA GLU A 234 8.79 -16.15 -8.16
C GLU A 234 8.64 -14.94 -9.09
N VAL A 235 7.86 -13.93 -8.69
CA VAL A 235 7.79 -12.66 -9.44
C VAL A 235 9.15 -11.96 -9.42
N VAL A 236 9.82 -11.90 -8.28
CA VAL A 236 11.17 -11.30 -8.16
C VAL A 236 12.16 -12.00 -9.10
N LYS A 237 12.18 -13.34 -9.12
CA LYS A 237 13.03 -14.11 -10.04
C LYS A 237 12.75 -13.78 -11.51
N VAL A 238 11.47 -13.73 -11.89
CA VAL A 238 11.06 -13.42 -13.28
C VAL A 238 11.48 -12.00 -13.67
N LEU A 239 11.31 -11.01 -12.79
CA LEU A 239 11.70 -9.63 -13.05
C LEU A 239 13.22 -9.48 -13.19
N LEU A 240 14.00 -10.13 -12.31
CA LEU A 240 15.47 -10.14 -12.41
C LEU A 240 15.96 -10.84 -13.68
N ALA A 241 15.33 -11.95 -14.07
CA ALA A 241 15.62 -12.61 -15.34
C ALA A 241 15.32 -11.71 -16.55
N ALA A 242 14.34 -10.82 -16.43
CA ALA A 242 14.03 -9.78 -17.40
C ALA A 242 14.90 -8.51 -17.25
N ARG A 243 16.00 -8.56 -16.49
CA ARG A 243 16.96 -7.47 -16.28
C ARG A 243 16.38 -6.24 -15.55
N ALA A 244 15.47 -6.47 -14.60
CA ALA A 244 15.13 -5.44 -13.62
C ALA A 244 16.39 -4.94 -12.89
N ASP A 245 16.50 -3.64 -12.70
CA ASP A 245 17.57 -3.02 -11.92
C ASP A 245 17.37 -3.36 -10.44
N VAL A 246 18.24 -4.24 -9.93
CA VAL A 246 18.23 -4.70 -8.53
C VAL A 246 18.50 -3.55 -7.54
N ASN A 247 19.18 -2.49 -7.98
CA ASN A 247 19.57 -1.35 -7.16
C ASN A 247 18.69 -0.12 -7.39
N ALA A 248 17.62 -0.24 -8.18
CA ALA A 248 16.64 0.83 -8.30
C ALA A 248 16.18 1.25 -6.90
N ALA A 249 16.01 2.56 -6.72
CA ALA A 249 15.63 3.18 -5.46
C ALA A 249 14.44 4.12 -5.69
N ASP A 250 13.50 4.14 -4.75
CA ASP A 250 12.38 5.06 -4.77
C ASP A 250 12.83 6.49 -4.41
N MET A 251 11.89 7.44 -4.34
CA MET A 251 12.19 8.84 -4.01
C MET A 251 12.83 9.02 -2.63
N ASP A 252 12.65 8.09 -1.70
CA ASP A 252 13.28 8.11 -0.39
C ASP A 252 14.62 7.36 -0.38
N GLY A 253 15.05 6.79 -1.51
CA GLY A 253 16.26 5.96 -1.59
C GLY A 253 16.03 4.50 -1.17
N THR A 254 14.79 4.07 -0.97
CA THR A 254 14.47 2.70 -0.56
C THR A 254 14.57 1.73 -1.74
N THR A 255 15.33 0.64 -1.57
CA THR A 255 15.50 -0.40 -2.60
C THR A 255 14.58 -1.60 -2.36
N ALA A 256 14.49 -2.48 -3.36
CA ALA A 256 13.80 -3.77 -3.23
C ALA A 256 14.36 -4.62 -2.06
N LEU A 257 15.68 -4.59 -1.85
CA LEU A 257 16.34 -5.30 -0.75
C LEU A 257 15.90 -4.75 0.61
N THR A 258 15.86 -3.43 0.77
CA THR A 258 15.39 -2.79 2.01
C THR A 258 13.92 -3.12 2.31
N MET A 259 13.06 -3.17 1.27
CA MET A 259 11.65 -3.55 1.44
C MET A 259 11.46 -5.01 1.81
N ALA A 260 12.21 -5.93 1.18
CA ALA A 260 12.18 -7.34 1.52
C ALA A 260 12.67 -7.58 2.95
N ALA A 261 13.73 -6.89 3.36
CA ALA A 261 14.28 -6.99 4.70
C ALA A 261 13.33 -6.45 5.78
N LYS A 262 12.67 -5.32 5.52
CA LYS A 262 11.62 -4.77 6.39
C LYS A 262 10.44 -5.74 6.55
N GLY A 263 10.07 -6.45 5.48
CA GLY A 263 9.00 -7.44 5.47
C GLY A 263 9.36 -8.81 6.05
N GLY A 264 10.64 -9.07 6.37
CA GLY A 264 11.10 -10.38 6.85
C GLY A 264 11.16 -11.45 5.76
N HIS A 265 11.18 -11.07 4.48
CA HIS A 265 11.06 -11.99 3.35
C HIS A 265 12.40 -12.66 2.99
N VAL A 266 12.81 -13.65 3.77
CA VAL A 266 14.12 -14.33 3.68
C VAL A 266 14.47 -14.78 2.26
N GLU A 267 13.56 -15.50 1.59
CA GLU A 267 13.84 -16.05 0.26
C GLU A 267 13.94 -14.95 -0.82
N VAL A 268 13.19 -13.86 -0.68
CA VAL A 268 13.35 -12.69 -1.57
C VAL A 268 14.72 -12.05 -1.35
N VAL A 269 15.14 -11.88 -0.09
CA VAL A 269 16.47 -11.32 0.25
C VAL A 269 17.59 -12.16 -0.37
N LYS A 270 17.53 -13.49 -0.23
CA LYS A 270 18.50 -14.41 -0.85
C LYS A 270 18.56 -14.25 -2.37
N VAL A 271 17.40 -14.18 -3.03
CA VAL A 271 17.32 -14.02 -4.50
C VAL A 271 17.91 -12.66 -4.93
N LEU A 272 17.59 -11.58 -4.22
CA LEU A 272 18.11 -10.25 -4.53
C LEU A 272 19.64 -10.16 -4.34
N LEU A 273 20.18 -10.74 -3.25
CA LEU A 273 21.63 -10.76 -3.00
C LEU A 273 22.41 -11.62 -3.99
N ALA A 274 21.77 -12.65 -4.54
CA ALA A 274 22.36 -13.49 -5.59
C ALA A 274 22.38 -12.79 -6.97
N ALA A 275 21.63 -11.70 -7.15
CA ALA A 275 21.61 -10.94 -8.40
C ALA A 275 22.93 -10.18 -8.61
N ALA A 276 23.42 -10.19 -9.85
CA ALA A 276 24.67 -9.53 -10.20
C ALA A 276 24.60 -8.02 -9.89
N GLY A 277 25.58 -7.52 -9.14
CA GLY A 277 25.71 -6.10 -8.82
C GLY A 277 24.82 -5.59 -7.68
N ALA A 278 24.11 -6.46 -6.95
CA ALA A 278 23.30 -6.07 -5.80
C ALA A 278 24.13 -5.34 -4.73
N ASN A 279 23.69 -4.16 -4.33
CA ASN A 279 24.33 -3.37 -3.28
C ASN A 279 23.68 -3.64 -1.92
N VAL A 280 24.30 -4.49 -1.11
CA VAL A 280 23.83 -4.84 0.24
C VAL A 280 23.80 -3.64 1.20
N ASN A 281 24.63 -2.62 0.96
CA ASN A 281 24.75 -1.42 1.79
C ASN A 281 24.00 -0.22 1.21
N ALA A 282 23.07 -0.43 0.28
CA ALA A 282 22.21 0.65 -0.18
C ALA A 282 21.46 1.24 1.02
N ALA A 283 21.57 2.56 1.17
CA ALA A 283 20.98 3.31 2.26
C ALA A 283 19.96 4.30 1.71
N ASP A 284 18.82 4.42 2.40
CA ASP A 284 17.81 5.44 2.09
C ASP A 284 18.30 6.85 2.49
N MET A 285 17.49 7.88 2.25
CA MET A 285 17.81 9.27 2.62
C MET A 285 18.03 9.45 4.13
N ASN A 286 17.54 8.53 4.95
CA ASN A 286 17.77 8.50 6.39
C ASN A 286 19.02 7.70 6.77
N GLY A 287 19.82 7.22 5.82
CA GLY A 287 20.96 6.34 6.11
C GLY A 287 20.55 4.92 6.51
N THR A 288 19.29 4.54 6.32
CA THR A 288 18.78 3.24 6.71
C THR A 288 19.13 2.19 5.66
N THR A 289 19.82 1.13 6.07
CA THR A 289 20.11 -0.03 5.21
C THR A 289 19.10 -1.16 5.40
N ALA A 290 19.19 -2.19 4.54
CA ALA A 290 18.42 -3.43 4.70
C ALA A 290 18.68 -4.12 6.05
N LEU A 291 19.95 -4.10 6.53
CA LEU A 291 20.31 -4.68 7.83
C LEU A 291 19.65 -3.92 8.98
N THR A 292 19.65 -2.59 8.93
CA THR A 292 18.96 -1.76 9.93
C THR A 292 17.46 -2.07 10.00
N MET A 293 16.79 -2.24 8.84
CA MET A 293 15.37 -2.58 8.80
C MET A 293 15.07 -4.01 9.29
N ALA A 294 15.93 -4.98 8.95
CA ALA A 294 15.82 -6.35 9.46
C ALA A 294 16.00 -6.39 10.98
N ALA A 295 17.00 -5.66 11.49
CA ALA A 295 17.29 -5.58 12.91
C ALA A 295 16.16 -4.93 13.71
N LYS A 296 15.64 -3.80 13.21
CA LYS A 296 14.48 -3.11 13.79
C LYS A 296 13.20 -3.97 13.78
N GLY A 297 13.04 -4.80 12.76
CA GLY A 297 11.90 -5.71 12.61
C GLY A 297 12.03 -7.02 13.39
N GLY A 298 13.18 -7.30 14.01
CA GLY A 298 13.44 -8.58 14.70
C GLY A 298 13.60 -9.78 13.77
N HIS A 299 13.91 -9.56 12.49
CA HIS A 299 13.94 -10.61 11.46
C HIS A 299 15.27 -11.36 11.47
N VAL A 300 15.46 -12.25 12.46
CA VAL A 300 16.72 -12.98 12.71
C VAL A 300 17.30 -13.65 11.47
N GLU A 301 16.49 -14.41 10.73
CA GLU A 301 16.98 -15.14 9.55
C GLU A 301 17.37 -14.20 8.38
N VAL A 302 16.70 -13.05 8.25
CA VAL A 302 17.13 -12.02 7.31
C VAL A 302 18.46 -11.40 7.73
N VAL A 303 18.63 -11.11 9.02
CA VAL A 303 19.88 -10.57 9.58
C VAL A 303 21.04 -11.54 9.29
N LYS A 304 20.87 -12.83 9.59
CA LYS A 304 21.87 -13.87 9.27
C LYS A 304 22.26 -13.88 7.79
N VAL A 305 21.26 -13.86 6.90
CA VAL A 305 21.50 -13.86 5.45
C VAL A 305 22.26 -12.60 5.00
N LEU A 306 21.91 -11.43 5.55
CA LEU A 306 22.58 -10.18 5.23
C LEU A 306 24.03 -10.16 5.75
N LEU A 307 24.27 -10.62 6.98
CA LEU A 307 25.62 -10.69 7.56
C LEU A 307 26.51 -11.72 6.86
N ALA A 308 25.93 -12.83 6.39
CA ALA A 308 26.64 -13.83 5.59
C ALA A 308 27.04 -13.29 4.20
N ALA A 309 26.35 -12.27 3.69
CA ALA A 309 26.82 -11.55 2.51
C ALA A 309 28.05 -10.73 2.89
N ALA A 310 29.24 -11.16 2.44
CA ALA A 310 30.59 -10.71 2.86
C ALA A 310 30.91 -9.20 2.77
N ARG A 311 29.93 -8.35 2.50
CA ARG A 311 30.07 -6.89 2.35
C ARG A 311 29.06 -6.09 3.17
N ALA A 312 28.18 -6.70 3.96
CA ALA A 312 27.24 -5.95 4.78
C ALA A 312 27.98 -5.14 5.87
N ASP A 313 27.73 -3.84 5.93
CA ASP A 313 28.25 -2.98 6.99
C ASP A 313 27.39 -3.14 8.26
N VAL A 314 27.90 -3.94 9.20
CA VAL A 314 27.24 -4.22 10.49
C VAL A 314 27.07 -2.95 11.35
N ASN A 315 27.87 -1.92 11.11
CA ASN A 315 27.90 -0.67 11.88
C ASN A 315 27.31 0.51 11.10
N ALA A 316 26.60 0.25 9.99
CA ALA A 316 25.97 1.29 9.17
C ALA A 316 25.04 2.18 10.02
N ALA A 317 25.41 3.44 10.17
CA ALA A 317 24.68 4.37 11.02
C ALA A 317 23.65 5.15 10.21
N ASP A 318 22.41 5.20 10.71
CA ASP A 318 21.38 6.07 10.16
C ASP A 318 21.69 7.55 10.44
N MET A 319 20.82 8.45 9.99
CA MET A 319 20.98 9.88 10.18
C MET A 319 21.19 10.19 11.67
N ASP A 320 20.42 9.60 12.58
CA ASP A 320 20.54 9.80 14.03
C ASP A 320 21.74 9.08 14.67
N SER A 321 22.67 8.59 13.84
CA SER A 321 23.83 7.81 14.23
C SER A 321 23.46 6.50 14.93
N LYS A 322 22.25 5.97 14.68
CA LYS A 322 21.85 4.68 15.22
C LYS A 322 22.31 3.55 14.32
N THR A 323 22.98 2.57 14.92
CA THR A 323 23.43 1.34 14.25
C THR A 323 22.34 0.26 14.27
N PRO A 324 22.46 -0.81 13.46
CA PRO A 324 21.54 -1.95 13.53
C PRO A 324 21.42 -2.53 14.94
N LEU A 325 22.53 -2.57 15.69
CA LEU A 325 22.56 -3.05 17.08
C LEU A 325 21.68 -2.19 18.00
N MET A 326 21.71 -0.87 17.85
CA MET A 326 20.84 0.03 18.62
C MET A 326 19.36 -0.16 18.29
N HIS A 327 19.02 -0.40 17.03
CA HIS A 327 17.64 -0.70 16.63
C HIS A 327 17.17 -2.05 17.16
N ALA A 328 18.01 -3.08 17.10
CA ALA A 328 17.72 -4.40 17.68
C ALA A 328 17.53 -4.33 19.22
N ALA A 329 18.37 -3.55 19.90
CA ALA A 329 18.28 -3.30 21.33
C ALA A 329 17.01 -2.52 21.72
N GLN A 330 16.59 -1.53 20.92
CA GLN A 330 15.30 -0.82 21.12
C GLN A 330 14.09 -1.72 20.87
N ALA A 331 14.23 -2.71 19.99
CA ALA A 331 13.18 -3.69 19.69
C ALA A 331 13.19 -4.89 20.65
N ASP A 332 14.09 -4.91 21.65
CA ASP A 332 14.31 -6.01 22.60
C ASP A 332 14.47 -7.39 21.91
N CYS A 333 15.09 -7.40 20.73
CA CYS A 333 15.32 -8.61 19.92
C CYS A 333 16.65 -9.28 20.31
N VAL A 334 16.62 -10.12 21.36
CA VAL A 334 17.80 -10.78 21.95
C VAL A 334 18.61 -11.55 20.91
N GLU A 335 17.96 -12.35 20.08
CA GLU A 335 18.63 -13.17 19.05
C GLU A 335 19.34 -12.29 18.02
N VAL A 336 18.68 -11.23 17.54
CA VAL A 336 19.30 -10.28 16.60
C VAL A 336 20.51 -9.59 17.23
N VAL A 337 20.42 -9.20 18.51
CA VAL A 337 21.55 -8.62 19.24
C VAL A 337 22.73 -9.59 19.27
N LYS A 338 22.50 -10.88 19.57
CA LYS A 338 23.56 -11.90 19.55
C LYS A 338 24.22 -12.00 18.18
N GLU A 339 23.42 -12.15 17.12
CA GLU A 339 23.93 -12.27 15.74
C GLU A 339 24.75 -11.04 15.31
N LEU A 340 24.31 -9.84 15.68
CA LEU A 340 25.03 -8.59 15.36
C LEU A 340 26.36 -8.48 16.12
N LEU A 341 26.39 -8.84 17.41
CA LEU A 341 27.62 -8.83 18.22
C LEU A 341 28.61 -9.88 17.69
N GLU A 342 28.14 -11.09 17.39
CA GLU A 342 28.97 -12.15 16.79
C GLU A 342 29.56 -11.73 15.43
N ALA A 343 28.85 -10.87 14.68
CA ALA A 343 29.33 -10.28 13.44
C ALA A 343 30.18 -9.00 13.61
N GLY A 344 30.52 -8.60 14.84
CA GLY A 344 31.42 -7.49 15.13
C GLY A 344 30.74 -6.12 15.18
N ALA A 345 29.46 -6.05 15.54
CA ALA A 345 28.79 -4.79 15.83
C ALA A 345 29.46 -4.06 17.01
N ASP A 346 29.71 -2.76 16.88
CA ASP A 346 30.29 -1.95 17.94
C ASP A 346 29.23 -1.65 19.03
N ALA A 347 29.31 -2.40 20.14
CA ALA A 347 28.46 -2.19 21.32
C ALA A 347 28.64 -0.82 21.99
N ARG A 348 29.73 -0.10 21.68
CA ARG A 348 30.08 1.21 22.23
C ARG A 348 29.76 2.38 21.32
N ALA A 349 29.29 2.12 20.09
CA ALA A 349 28.75 3.15 19.24
C ALA A 349 27.64 3.91 19.99
N ALA A 350 27.57 5.22 19.78
CA ALA A 350 26.60 6.10 20.43
C ALA A 350 25.81 6.90 19.38
N ASP A 351 24.51 7.06 19.60
CA ASP A 351 23.63 7.87 18.76
C ASP A 351 23.98 9.37 18.88
N ARG A 352 23.33 10.24 18.11
CA ARG A 352 23.50 11.71 18.19
C ARG A 352 23.28 12.30 19.59
N ARG A 353 22.60 11.58 20.49
CA ARG A 353 22.33 11.99 21.88
C ARG A 353 23.33 11.39 22.87
N GLY A 354 24.33 10.66 22.40
CA GLY A 354 25.33 9.99 23.23
C GLY A 354 24.81 8.69 23.87
N ARG A 355 23.70 8.13 23.39
CA ARG A 355 23.13 6.89 23.94
C ARG A 355 23.64 5.68 23.17
N THR A 356 24.10 4.67 23.89
CA THR A 356 24.55 3.38 23.36
C THR A 356 23.37 2.41 23.23
N ALA A 357 23.60 1.23 22.61
CA ALA A 357 22.60 0.16 22.59
C ALA A 357 22.13 -0.22 24.01
N TYR A 358 23.03 -0.13 25.01
CA TYR A 358 22.73 -0.42 26.42
C TYR A 358 21.73 0.57 27.02
N ASP A 359 21.87 1.86 26.70
CA ASP A 359 20.99 2.92 27.21
C ASP A 359 19.60 2.90 26.57
N LEU A 360 19.48 2.21 25.43
CA LEU A 360 18.29 2.20 24.60
C LEU A 360 17.39 0.98 24.83
N THR A 361 17.90 -0.07 25.47
CA THR A 361 17.13 -1.29 25.75
C THR A 361 16.47 -1.28 27.12
N GLY A 362 15.25 -1.83 27.19
CA GLY A 362 14.58 -2.11 28.46
C GLY A 362 14.91 -3.50 29.01
N SER A 363 15.42 -4.40 28.17
CA SER A 363 15.67 -5.80 28.50
C SER A 363 16.97 -6.01 29.29
N GLU A 364 16.85 -6.59 30.48
CA GLU A 364 18.00 -6.99 31.30
C GLU A 364 18.84 -8.09 30.65
N GLU A 365 18.25 -8.91 29.78
CA GLU A 365 19.01 -9.92 29.02
C GLU A 365 19.89 -9.27 27.96
N VAL A 366 19.35 -8.31 27.19
CA VAL A 366 20.12 -7.55 26.19
C VAL A 366 21.24 -6.76 26.88
N LYS A 367 20.96 -6.12 28.03
CA LYS A 367 21.99 -5.43 28.83
C LYS A 367 23.14 -6.34 29.22
N LYS A 368 22.85 -7.57 29.69
CA LYS A 368 23.89 -8.55 30.05
C LYS A 368 24.76 -8.92 28.85
N LEU A 369 24.16 -9.14 27.68
CA LEU A 369 24.90 -9.47 26.45
C LEU A 369 25.84 -8.33 26.03
N LEU A 370 25.35 -7.09 26.05
CA LEU A 370 26.14 -5.91 25.70
C LEU A 370 27.29 -5.64 26.68
N LEU A 371 27.13 -5.97 27.96
CA LEU A 371 28.21 -5.89 28.96
C LEU A 371 29.26 -6.99 28.78
N GLN A 372 28.84 -8.21 28.42
CA GLN A 372 29.74 -9.35 28.21
C GLN A 372 30.65 -9.12 27.00
N ASP A 373 30.10 -8.63 25.88
CA ASP A 373 30.86 -8.36 24.66
C ASP A 373 31.86 -7.21 24.84
N ALA A 374 31.47 -6.17 25.58
CA ALA A 374 32.38 -5.09 25.94
C ALA A 374 33.46 -5.46 26.98
N GLY A 375 33.38 -6.65 27.57
CA GLY A 375 34.25 -7.18 28.61
C GLY A 375 35.48 -7.94 28.11
N GLY A 376 35.76 -7.95 26.80
CA GLY A 376 36.97 -8.57 26.23
C GLY A 376 38.31 -8.00 26.71
N GLY A 377 38.31 -6.94 27.53
CA GLY A 377 39.45 -6.43 28.29
C GLY A 377 39.15 -6.44 29.79
N SER A 378 39.68 -7.45 30.49
CA SER A 378 39.88 -7.58 31.94
C SER A 378 39.29 -6.50 32.88
N GLY A 379 38.31 -6.91 33.69
CA GLY A 379 38.23 -6.61 35.14
C GLY A 379 37.82 -5.21 35.61
N ASP A 380 38.18 -4.13 34.92
CA ASP A 380 38.08 -2.77 35.47
C ASP A 380 36.77 -2.04 35.12
N VAL A 381 36.01 -2.54 34.14
CA VAL A 381 34.86 -1.81 33.57
C VAL A 381 33.54 -2.08 34.31
N GLN A 382 33.38 -3.26 34.92
CA GLN A 382 32.21 -3.57 35.76
C GLN A 382 32.11 -2.57 36.93
N ALA A 383 33.25 -2.15 37.47
CA ALA A 383 33.31 -1.14 38.52
C ALA A 383 32.86 0.26 38.06
N SER A 384 33.04 0.62 36.78
CA SER A 384 32.61 1.92 36.24
C SER A 384 31.09 1.96 36.02
N TYR A 385 30.51 0.90 35.47
CA TYR A 385 29.05 0.82 35.24
C TYR A 385 28.26 0.65 36.54
N ASP A 386 28.81 -0.08 37.52
CA ASP A 386 28.22 -0.18 38.86
C ASP A 386 28.31 1.16 39.61
N LEU A 387 29.34 1.97 39.38
CA LEU A 387 29.44 3.32 39.95
C LEU A 387 28.39 4.26 39.35
N GLU A 388 28.21 4.28 38.03
CA GLU A 388 27.24 5.16 37.37
C GLU A 388 25.79 4.76 37.68
N GLY A 389 25.50 3.46 37.80
CA GLY A 389 24.19 2.95 38.26
C GLY A 389 23.91 3.24 39.75
N GLN A 390 24.93 3.26 40.60
CA GLN A 390 24.80 3.66 42.01
C GLN A 390 24.66 5.18 42.18
N ILE A 391 25.23 5.98 41.28
CA ILE A 391 25.07 7.45 41.26
C ILE A 391 23.66 7.83 40.79
N ALA A 392 23.07 7.07 39.85
CA ALA A 392 21.71 7.33 39.36
C ALA A 392 20.60 6.90 40.34
N SER A 393 20.83 5.91 41.20
CA SER A 393 19.83 5.36 42.12
C SER A 393 19.82 5.97 43.53
N ARG A 394 20.87 6.71 43.93
CA ARG A 394 20.88 7.47 45.18
C ARG A 394 20.32 8.86 44.96
N SER A 395 19.06 9.04 45.32
CA SER A 395 18.41 10.35 45.50
C SER A 395 19.36 11.34 46.19
N LEU A 396 19.87 12.31 45.43
CA LEU A 396 20.56 13.49 45.97
C LEU A 396 19.70 14.08 47.09
N PRO A 397 20.15 14.15 48.35
CA PRO A 397 19.34 14.71 49.42
C PRO A 397 18.99 16.15 49.06
N GLN A 398 17.71 16.51 49.15
CA GLN A 398 17.10 17.79 48.74
C GLN A 398 17.89 19.04 49.16
N ARG A 399 18.71 18.95 50.22
CA ARG A 399 19.64 20.01 50.66
C ARG A 399 20.73 20.36 49.64
N ALA A 400 21.22 19.41 48.83
CA ALA A 400 22.21 19.67 47.79
C ALA A 400 21.59 20.35 46.57
N ALA A 401 20.37 19.95 46.18
CA ALA A 401 19.61 20.61 45.11
C ALA A 401 19.24 22.07 45.48
N ASP A 402 18.89 22.31 46.75
CA ASP A 402 18.64 23.66 47.26
C ASP A 402 19.92 24.50 47.37
N ALA A 403 21.06 23.90 47.70
CA ALA A 403 22.35 24.58 47.71
C ALA A 403 22.80 24.97 46.29
N VAL A 404 22.64 24.08 45.31
CA VAL A 404 22.95 24.36 43.90
C VAL A 404 22.00 25.40 43.31
N ARG A 405 20.69 25.37 43.65
CA ARG A 405 19.75 26.44 43.27
C ARG A 405 20.12 27.78 43.91
N LYS A 406 20.47 27.82 45.20
CA LYS A 406 20.91 29.04 45.87
C LYS A 406 22.21 29.61 45.29
N LEU A 407 23.18 28.75 44.95
CA LEU A 407 24.42 29.15 44.28
C LEU A 407 24.18 29.63 42.84
N SER A 408 23.25 29.00 42.10
CA SER A 408 22.88 29.45 40.75
C SER A 408 22.15 30.80 40.76
N ILE A 409 21.27 31.04 41.73
CA ILE A 409 20.60 32.33 41.91
C ILE A 409 21.61 33.41 42.33
N ALA A 410 22.50 33.11 43.27
CA ALA A 410 23.57 34.04 43.68
C ALA A 410 24.53 34.37 42.53
N GLY A 411 24.86 33.38 41.67
CA GLY A 411 25.66 33.57 40.47
C GLY A 411 24.97 34.42 39.40
N ARG A 412 23.66 34.26 39.21
CA ARG A 412 22.86 35.11 38.30
C ARG A 412 22.76 36.55 38.82
N ASP A 413 22.59 36.76 40.12
CA ASP A 413 22.56 38.10 40.72
C ASP A 413 23.92 38.79 40.67
N ALA A 414 25.02 38.06 40.86
CA ALA A 414 26.37 38.57 40.66
C ALA A 414 26.61 38.97 39.19
N SER A 415 26.16 38.14 38.25
CA SER A 415 26.26 38.42 36.81
C SER A 415 25.41 39.63 36.39
N HIS A 416 24.19 39.77 36.93
CA HIS A 416 23.34 40.93 36.68
C HIS A 416 23.91 42.22 37.30
N ARG A 417 24.53 42.16 38.48
CA ARG A 417 25.23 43.30 39.09
C ARG A 417 26.45 43.72 38.27
N LEU A 418 27.25 42.77 37.80
CA LEU A 418 28.38 43.02 36.90
C LEU A 418 27.92 43.64 35.57
N LEU A 419 26.84 43.13 34.96
CA LEU A 419 26.26 43.68 33.73
C LEU A 419 25.70 45.10 33.92
N ARG A 420 25.08 45.41 35.07
CA ARG A 420 24.67 46.78 35.40
C ARG A 420 25.88 47.71 35.60
N HIS A 421 26.93 47.23 36.26
CA HIS A 421 28.16 48.00 36.47
C HIS A 421 28.87 48.29 35.13
N TYR A 422 28.94 47.30 34.24
CA TYR A 422 29.47 47.45 32.88
C TYR A 422 28.62 48.39 32.00
N ARG A 423 27.28 48.28 32.03
CA ARG A 423 26.40 49.25 31.32
C ARG A 423 26.52 50.66 31.87
N GLY A 424 26.72 50.82 33.18
CA GLY A 424 26.98 52.12 33.81
C GLY A 424 28.33 52.72 33.37
N GLY A 425 29.37 51.89 33.30
CA GLY A 425 30.69 52.25 32.78
C GLY A 425 30.65 52.67 31.30
N LEU A 426 29.97 51.88 30.46
CA LEU A 426 29.78 52.19 29.03
C LEU A 426 29.01 53.50 28.82
N ARG A 427 27.97 53.78 29.61
CA ARG A 427 27.24 55.06 29.55
C ARG A 427 28.10 56.25 29.98
N LYS A 428 28.97 56.09 30.98
CA LYS A 428 29.92 57.14 31.41
C LYS A 428 31.01 57.37 30.36
N MET A 429 31.51 56.32 29.72
CA MET A 429 32.47 56.42 28.62
C MET A 429 31.85 57.06 27.37
N ALA A 430 30.63 56.69 27.01
CA ALA A 430 29.88 57.32 25.91
C ALA A 430 29.66 58.82 26.15
N ARG A 431 29.29 59.23 27.37
CA ARG A 431 29.16 60.66 27.74
C ARG A 431 30.50 61.41 27.74
N LYS A 432 31.62 60.73 28.04
CA LYS A 432 32.97 61.32 27.97
C LYS A 432 33.45 61.47 26.51
N ALA A 433 33.12 60.54 25.63
CA ALA A 433 33.39 60.62 24.20
C ALA A 433 32.60 61.78 23.56
N GLN A 434 31.30 61.90 23.88
CA GLN A 434 30.44 62.98 23.38
C GLN A 434 30.89 64.38 23.84
N LYS A 435 31.56 64.49 25.00
CA LYS A 435 32.17 65.75 25.48
C LYS A 435 33.54 66.06 24.86
N LYS A 436 34.25 65.07 24.30
CA LYS A 436 35.50 65.31 23.57
C LYS A 436 35.24 65.81 22.15
N ASP A 437 34.18 65.33 21.49
CA ASP A 437 33.82 65.79 20.15
C ASP A 437 33.29 67.24 20.11
N THR A 438 32.75 67.75 21.22
CA THR A 438 32.29 69.15 21.33
C THR A 438 33.40 70.15 21.65
N HIS A 439 34.63 69.71 21.95
CA HIS A 439 35.79 70.60 22.13
C HIS A 439 36.83 70.50 20.98
N GLY A 440 36.64 69.58 20.02
CA GLY A 440 37.47 69.48 18.82
C GLY A 440 36.96 70.27 17.60
N LYS A 441 35.78 70.90 17.67
CA LYS A 441 35.15 71.67 16.57
C LYS A 441 35.10 73.19 16.80
N GLN A 442 36.05 73.74 17.57
CA GLN A 442 36.26 75.20 17.69
C GLN A 442 37.70 75.63 17.35
N GLY A 443 38.42 74.89 16.51
CA GLY A 443 39.81 75.20 16.18
C GLY A 443 40.30 74.65 14.85
N SER A 444 39.60 74.92 13.75
CA SER A 444 40.18 75.07 12.41
C SER A 444 39.08 75.59 11.48
N GLN A 445 39.41 76.69 10.81
CA GLN A 445 38.63 77.57 9.94
C GLN A 445 37.51 76.95 9.11
#